data_AF-A0A7R9I882-F1
#
_entry.id   AF-A0A7R9I882-F1
#
_cell.length_a   1.000
_cell.length_b   1.000
_cell.length_c   1.000
_cell.angle_alpha   90.00
_cell.angle_beta   90.00
_cell.angle_gamma   90.00
#
_symmetry.space_group_name_H-M   'P 1'
#
loop_
_entity.id
_entity.type
_entity.pdbx_description
1 polymer ?
#
loop_
_entity_poly.entity_id
_entity_poly.type
_entity_poly.pdbx_seq_one_letter_code
_entity_poly.pdbx_strand_id
1 'polypeptide(L)'
;MASYLRPYVGLFASWTSVTLRVNGILPTSLRGVTGTLDLHSSLFPLLQVLANLQKLYGETYTEHNLLLSGTHTHSAPGGFMMDLLYDISILGFLQETFDAYVDGITMSVRRAHENTRRGRIFINMGEVEGANINRSPTAYENNPETERRKYASNVDKTLVQLRFDSLEGQPLGALHWFAVHPTSMNNTNVFISSDNVGLASLLFEQRVEPGSLPGKGSFVAGFASSNLGDVSPNTRGPRCEKSGLECDVSSSTCSRNEHCFSSGPGEDMVSSTRIIAEKLLDKALVNGCLPAMGYSFAAGTTDGPGAFTFKQGTKTTNPFWNVVRNFLAAPRLEDEECQGSKPILLETGRLKFPYSWQPSIVSTQLAVLGDVAIACVPGEFTTMAGRRLRDAVSEAFTQNGRGKLHHVVVAGLCNTYSSYITTKEEYDVQRYEGASTIFGPHTLQIYLEQYARLAEAINTGSPVEPGPDPPVFSKRLLSFITPVIFDNPKFRYDYGDVLLHPPRQATPGDKVTARFVSGHPRNNPRHGDTFLTIEKWTSNGSWAVVATDANWETRFEWVRTHKTLGTSEALITWQIPPDVVPGDYRIGHFGDYKYIFGGVYPYSGFTGTFKASSGPAGCSPGFSLQK
;
A
#
# COMPACT_ATOMS: atom_id res chain seq x y z
N MET A 1 36.10 -20.35 4.71
CA MET A 1 36.59 -18.98 4.42
C MET A 1 35.40 -18.04 4.55
N ALA A 2 35.49 -16.99 5.37
CA ALA A 2 34.36 -16.09 5.60
C ALA A 2 34.24 -15.06 4.45
N SER A 3 33.25 -15.22 3.58
CA SER A 3 32.88 -14.23 2.58
C SER A 3 32.11 -13.09 3.24
N TYR A 4 32.81 -11.99 3.53
CA TYR A 4 32.17 -10.74 3.95
C TYR A 4 31.27 -10.21 2.82
N LEU A 5 29.97 -10.49 2.90
CA LEU A 5 28.95 -9.90 2.03
C LEU A 5 28.90 -8.39 2.27
N ARG A 6 29.10 -7.60 1.20
CA ARG A 6 29.16 -6.14 1.23
C ARG A 6 27.87 -5.57 0.64
N PRO A 7 26.94 -5.04 1.44
CA PRO A 7 25.75 -4.40 0.91
C PRO A 7 26.10 -3.06 0.24
N TYR A 8 25.35 -2.75 -0.81
CA TYR A 8 25.25 -1.40 -1.38
C TYR A 8 23.76 -1.03 -1.33
N VAL A 9 23.46 0.27 -1.40
CA VAL A 9 22.12 0.83 -1.26
C VAL A 9 21.95 2.00 -2.24
N GLY A 10 20.77 2.14 -2.84
CA GLY A 10 20.32 3.32 -3.56
C GLY A 10 18.88 3.66 -3.17
N LEU A 11 18.58 4.96 -3.00
CA LEU A 11 17.36 5.51 -2.38
C LEU A 11 17.02 6.88 -2.99
N PHE A 12 15.81 7.12 -3.56
CA PHE A 12 15.39 8.47 -4.05
C PHE A 12 13.99 8.97 -3.65
N ALA A 13 13.89 10.31 -3.61
CA ALA A 13 13.01 11.18 -2.78
C ALA A 13 11.51 11.31 -3.11
N SER A 14 10.74 11.92 -2.19
CA SER A 14 9.26 12.00 -2.24
C SER A 14 8.58 13.37 -2.39
N TRP A 15 7.62 13.43 -3.30
CA TRP A 15 6.77 14.58 -3.59
C TRP A 15 5.41 14.48 -2.87
N THR A 16 4.73 15.61 -2.57
CA THR A 16 3.26 15.59 -2.34
C THR A 16 2.50 15.54 -3.68
N SER A 17 2.80 14.47 -4.40
CA SER A 17 2.08 13.85 -5.51
C SER A 17 2.40 12.37 -5.33
N VAL A 18 1.43 11.45 -5.50
CA VAL A 18 1.60 9.99 -5.36
C VAL A 18 3.06 9.55 -5.60
N THR A 19 3.83 9.29 -4.53
CA THR A 19 5.26 9.02 -4.65
C THR A 19 5.54 7.54 -4.77
N LEU A 20 6.63 7.23 -5.48
CA LEU A 20 7.12 5.90 -5.73
C LEU A 20 8.55 5.84 -5.18
N ARG A 21 8.72 5.39 -3.93
CA ARG A 21 10.00 5.37 -3.20
C ARG A 21 10.66 4.01 -3.34
N VAL A 22 11.89 3.95 -3.82
CA VAL A 22 12.71 2.73 -3.83
C VAL A 22 13.68 2.82 -2.67
N ASN A 23 13.65 1.85 -1.75
CA ASN A 23 14.32 1.97 -0.46
C ASN A 23 15.65 1.21 -0.33
N GLY A 24 16.06 0.50 -1.38
CA GLY A 24 17.36 -0.13 -1.46
C GLY A 24 17.52 -0.95 -2.74
N ILE A 25 18.77 -1.07 -3.21
CA ILE A 25 19.15 -1.96 -4.31
C ILE A 25 20.41 -2.70 -3.89
N LEU A 26 20.26 -3.98 -3.58
CA LEU A 26 21.36 -4.84 -3.17
C LEU A 26 22.04 -5.44 -4.42
N PRO A 27 23.38 -5.38 -4.57
CA PRO A 27 24.05 -5.83 -5.80
C PRO A 27 24.61 -7.26 -5.74
N THR A 28 24.47 -7.96 -4.62
CA THR A 28 24.83 -9.38 -4.48
C THR A 28 23.98 -10.27 -5.39
N SER A 29 24.34 -11.55 -5.55
CA SER A 29 23.66 -12.51 -6.43
C SER A 29 22.15 -12.70 -6.16
N LEU A 30 21.66 -12.23 -5.01
CA LEU A 30 20.26 -11.94 -4.74
C LEU A 30 20.07 -10.41 -4.74
N ARG A 31 19.53 -9.85 -5.84
CA ARG A 31 19.38 -8.40 -6.04
C ARG A 31 18.01 -7.85 -5.61
N GLY A 32 17.72 -7.86 -4.31
CA GLY A 32 16.45 -7.32 -3.80
C GLY A 32 16.32 -5.80 -4.02
N VAL A 33 15.21 -5.38 -4.64
CA VAL A 33 14.71 -4.00 -4.70
C VAL A 33 13.39 -3.92 -3.94
N THR A 34 13.32 -3.09 -2.90
CA THR A 34 12.08 -2.85 -2.13
C THR A 34 11.48 -1.49 -2.47
N GLY A 35 10.38 -1.48 -3.23
CA GLY A 35 9.61 -0.27 -3.56
C GLY A 35 8.36 -0.10 -2.68
N THR A 36 8.12 1.12 -2.21
CA THR A 36 6.83 1.56 -1.66
C THR A 36 6.21 2.64 -2.55
N LEU A 37 5.02 2.35 -3.07
CA LEU A 37 4.22 3.23 -3.92
C LEU A 37 3.09 3.84 -3.09
N ASP A 38 2.79 5.13 -3.24
CA ASP A 38 1.64 5.76 -2.57
C ASP A 38 0.30 5.38 -3.27
N LEU A 39 0.01 4.08 -3.42
CA LEU A 39 -1.07 3.49 -4.20
C LEU A 39 -1.55 2.14 -3.64
N HIS A 40 -2.51 1.52 -4.31
CA HIS A 40 -2.68 0.07 -4.34
C HIS A 40 -1.75 -0.53 -5.42
N SER A 41 -1.15 -1.72 -5.19
CA SER A 41 -0.38 -2.41 -6.24
C SER A 41 -1.26 -3.29 -7.13
N SER A 42 -0.94 -3.43 -8.41
CA SER A 42 -1.49 -4.50 -9.26
C SER A 42 -0.38 -5.16 -10.09
N LEU A 43 -0.69 -6.34 -10.64
CA LEU A 43 0.29 -7.18 -11.34
C LEU A 43 0.72 -6.59 -12.68
N PHE A 44 -0.16 -5.83 -13.33
CA PHE A 44 0.07 -5.28 -14.66
C PHE A 44 1.11 -4.15 -14.70
N PRO A 45 1.10 -3.16 -13.78
CA PRO A 45 2.21 -2.22 -13.61
C PRO A 45 3.54 -2.91 -13.34
N LEU A 46 3.58 -3.95 -12.48
CA LEU A 46 4.81 -4.69 -12.20
C LEU A 46 5.42 -5.30 -13.47
N LEU A 47 4.61 -5.99 -14.28
CA LEU A 47 5.07 -6.60 -15.54
C LEU A 47 5.58 -5.55 -16.54
N GLN A 48 4.89 -4.41 -16.68
CA GLN A 48 5.32 -3.35 -17.59
C GLN A 48 6.59 -2.64 -17.09
N VAL A 49 6.73 -2.45 -15.78
CA VAL A 49 7.95 -1.93 -15.14
C VAL A 49 9.12 -2.89 -15.37
N LEU A 50 8.93 -4.19 -15.17
CA LEU A 50 9.96 -5.21 -15.47
C LEU A 50 10.37 -5.16 -16.94
N ALA A 51 9.42 -5.07 -17.88
CA ALA A 51 9.71 -4.94 -19.30
C ALA A 51 10.45 -3.63 -19.67
N ASN A 52 10.19 -2.53 -18.96
CA ASN A 52 10.92 -1.28 -19.13
C ASN A 52 12.35 -1.38 -18.55
N LEU A 53 12.49 -1.95 -17.36
CA LEU A 53 13.77 -2.16 -16.68
C LEU A 53 14.67 -3.15 -17.43
N GLN A 54 14.10 -4.17 -18.06
CA GLN A 54 14.84 -5.13 -18.89
C GLN A 54 15.49 -4.45 -20.10
N LYS A 55 14.81 -3.48 -20.73
CA LYS A 55 15.39 -2.67 -21.82
C LYS A 55 16.55 -1.78 -21.37
N LEU A 56 16.52 -1.32 -20.11
CA LEU A 56 17.52 -0.42 -19.55
C LEU A 56 18.73 -1.16 -18.94
N TYR A 57 18.51 -2.33 -18.33
CA TYR A 57 19.49 -3.00 -17.45
C TYR A 57 19.64 -4.51 -17.70
N GLY A 58 19.03 -5.03 -18.77
CA GLY A 58 19.01 -6.48 -19.08
C GLY A 58 18.37 -7.28 -17.96
N GLU A 59 18.92 -8.46 -17.67
CA GLU A 59 18.44 -9.39 -16.63
C GLU A 59 18.74 -8.94 -15.18
N THR A 60 19.11 -7.67 -14.99
CA THR A 60 19.40 -7.10 -13.65
C THR A 60 18.18 -7.13 -12.73
N TYR A 61 16.98 -6.91 -13.28
CA TYR A 61 15.72 -6.87 -12.54
C TYR A 61 14.76 -7.92 -13.10
N THR A 62 14.21 -8.74 -12.20
CA THR A 62 13.30 -9.83 -12.50
C THR A 62 12.20 -9.92 -11.44
N GLU A 63 11.14 -10.67 -11.73
CA GLU A 63 10.06 -10.95 -10.77
C GLU A 63 10.54 -11.56 -9.45
N HIS A 64 11.68 -12.27 -9.44
CA HIS A 64 12.25 -12.82 -8.21
C HIS A 64 12.84 -11.74 -7.30
N ASN A 65 13.20 -10.57 -7.84
CA ASN A 65 14.10 -9.63 -7.17
C ASN A 65 13.55 -8.19 -7.04
N LEU A 66 12.48 -7.83 -7.77
CA LEU A 66 11.75 -6.57 -7.63
C LEU A 66 10.46 -6.77 -6.81
N LEU A 67 10.34 -6.06 -5.69
CA LEU A 67 9.15 -6.04 -4.82
C LEU A 67 8.42 -4.70 -4.96
N LEU A 68 7.11 -4.74 -5.22
CA LEU A 68 6.29 -3.56 -5.47
C LEU A 68 5.11 -3.47 -4.49
N SER A 69 5.30 -2.81 -3.34
CA SER A 69 4.29 -2.63 -2.30
C SER A 69 3.57 -1.29 -2.42
N GLY A 70 2.26 -1.27 -2.19
CA GLY A 70 1.42 -0.08 -2.08
C GLY A 70 1.18 0.36 -0.64
N THR A 71 1.23 1.67 -0.38
CA THR A 71 0.91 2.24 0.94
C THR A 71 -0.59 2.16 1.27
N HIS A 72 -1.46 2.00 0.25
CA HIS A 72 -2.91 1.94 0.34
C HIS A 72 -3.64 3.30 0.53
N THR A 73 -3.14 4.41 -0.04
CA THR A 73 -3.96 5.65 -0.09
C THR A 73 -5.25 5.46 -0.88
N HIS A 74 -6.33 6.04 -0.36
CA HIS A 74 -7.64 6.15 -1.02
C HIS A 74 -7.82 7.48 -1.78
N SER A 75 -6.79 8.34 -1.81
CA SER A 75 -6.82 9.66 -2.46
C SER A 75 -5.92 9.74 -3.71
N ALA A 76 -5.94 8.72 -4.56
CA ALA A 76 -5.16 8.67 -5.80
C ALA A 76 -6.03 8.33 -7.03
N PRO A 77 -5.66 8.75 -8.25
CA PRO A 77 -6.33 8.33 -9.48
C PRO A 77 -6.36 6.80 -9.66
N GLY A 78 -7.54 6.24 -9.88
CA GLY A 78 -7.74 4.82 -10.21
C GLY A 78 -7.71 4.54 -11.72
N GLY A 79 -8.21 3.38 -12.15
CA GLY A 79 -8.30 3.01 -13.56
C GLY A 79 -7.01 2.37 -14.10
N PHE A 80 -6.29 1.63 -13.29
CA PHE A 80 -5.00 1.01 -13.64
C PHE A 80 -4.91 -0.47 -13.21
N MET A 81 -6.00 -1.04 -12.69
CA MET A 81 -5.98 -2.36 -12.07
C MET A 81 -6.18 -3.49 -13.09
N MET A 82 -6.86 -3.21 -14.21
CA MET A 82 -7.20 -4.12 -15.31
C MET A 82 -8.13 -5.30 -14.96
N ASP A 83 -8.47 -5.47 -13.69
CA ASP A 83 -9.60 -6.27 -13.21
C ASP A 83 -10.86 -5.40 -13.15
N LEU A 84 -11.95 -5.84 -13.79
CA LEU A 84 -13.13 -4.98 -14.01
C LEU A 84 -13.76 -4.48 -12.70
N LEU A 85 -13.78 -5.28 -11.64
CA LEU A 85 -14.41 -4.87 -10.37
C LEU A 85 -13.72 -3.65 -9.75
N TYR A 86 -12.40 -3.53 -9.93
CA TYR A 86 -11.62 -2.45 -9.35
C TYR A 86 -11.63 -1.19 -10.23
N ASP A 87 -11.69 -1.33 -11.56
CA ASP A 87 -11.71 -0.18 -12.48
C ASP A 87 -13.14 0.35 -12.78
N ILE A 88 -14.21 -0.44 -12.61
CA ILE A 88 -15.58 -0.01 -12.95
C ILE A 88 -16.10 1.16 -12.09
N SER A 89 -15.67 1.26 -10.83
CA SER A 89 -15.96 2.41 -9.96
C SER A 89 -15.32 3.72 -10.45
N ILE A 90 -14.24 3.60 -11.25
CA ILE A 90 -13.51 4.69 -11.90
C ILE A 90 -14.05 4.94 -13.32
N LEU A 91 -15.16 4.29 -13.70
CA LEU A 91 -15.69 4.30 -15.07
C LEU A 91 -14.73 3.68 -16.10
N GLY A 92 -13.88 2.74 -15.67
CA GLY A 92 -13.02 1.92 -16.51
C GLY A 92 -11.52 2.24 -16.38
N PHE A 93 -10.77 1.63 -17.29
CA PHE A 93 -9.32 1.78 -17.38
C PHE A 93 -8.92 3.13 -17.98
N LEU A 94 -7.83 3.71 -17.49
CA LEU A 94 -7.26 4.99 -17.89
C LEU A 94 -5.78 4.79 -18.25
N GLN A 95 -5.49 4.77 -19.54
CA GLN A 95 -4.13 4.59 -20.06
C GLN A 95 -3.18 5.66 -19.50
N GLU A 96 -3.63 6.91 -19.41
CA GLU A 96 -2.80 8.03 -18.91
C GLU A 96 -2.43 7.84 -17.43
N THR A 97 -3.30 7.24 -16.62
CA THR A 97 -3.00 6.93 -15.21
C THR A 97 -2.05 5.74 -15.09
N PHE A 98 -2.28 4.68 -15.89
CA PHE A 98 -1.42 3.51 -15.92
C PHE A 98 0.00 3.87 -16.37
N ASP A 99 0.14 4.62 -17.47
CA ASP A 99 1.44 5.06 -18.00
C ASP A 99 2.17 5.93 -16.98
N ALA A 100 1.48 6.88 -16.35
CA ALA A 100 2.08 7.74 -15.32
C ALA A 100 2.64 6.95 -14.12
N TYR A 101 1.96 5.89 -13.68
CA TYR A 101 2.47 5.02 -12.61
C TYR A 101 3.63 4.15 -13.10
N VAL A 102 3.53 3.52 -14.27
CA VAL A 102 4.61 2.71 -14.86
C VAL A 102 5.89 3.51 -15.07
N ASP A 103 5.78 4.70 -15.66
CA ASP A 103 6.93 5.56 -15.94
C ASP A 103 7.53 6.10 -14.64
N GLY A 104 6.69 6.53 -13.69
CA GLY A 104 7.13 6.95 -12.37
C GLY A 104 7.89 5.84 -11.61
N ILE A 105 7.42 4.59 -11.65
CA ILE A 105 8.10 3.45 -10.98
C ILE A 105 9.41 3.15 -11.70
N THR A 106 9.40 3.13 -13.03
CA THR A 106 10.60 2.92 -13.85
C THR A 106 11.65 3.99 -13.54
N MET A 107 11.23 5.25 -13.41
CA MET A 107 12.11 6.38 -13.05
C MET A 107 12.66 6.30 -11.64
N SER A 108 11.89 5.84 -10.63
CA SER A 108 12.39 5.72 -9.26
C SER A 108 13.41 4.59 -9.11
N VAL A 109 13.16 3.42 -9.72
CA VAL A 109 14.13 2.30 -9.77
C VAL A 109 15.40 2.71 -10.53
N ARG A 110 15.25 3.43 -11.66
CA ARG A 110 16.38 3.97 -12.41
C ARG A 110 17.25 4.92 -11.56
N ARG A 111 16.65 5.90 -10.89
CA ARG A 111 17.37 6.85 -10.02
C ARG A 111 18.10 6.11 -8.89
N ALA A 112 17.46 5.11 -8.29
CA ALA A 112 18.06 4.26 -7.26
C ALA A 112 19.25 3.44 -7.79
N HIS A 113 19.15 2.88 -8.99
CA HIS A 113 20.23 2.14 -9.64
C HIS A 113 21.46 3.04 -9.88
N GLU A 114 21.25 4.18 -10.55
CA GLU A 114 22.29 5.10 -11.00
C GLU A 114 23.10 5.73 -9.85
N ASN A 115 22.59 5.68 -8.61
CA ASN A 115 23.22 6.24 -7.41
C ASN A 115 23.53 5.19 -6.32
N THR A 116 23.67 3.92 -6.69
CA THR A 116 24.00 2.85 -5.73
C THR A 116 25.36 3.09 -5.05
N ARG A 117 25.41 3.11 -3.71
CA ARG A 117 26.61 3.36 -2.88
C ARG A 117 26.82 2.27 -1.84
N ARG A 118 28.05 2.04 -1.39
CA ARG A 118 28.33 1.12 -0.27
C ARG A 118 27.79 1.69 1.04
N GLY A 119 27.19 0.86 1.87
CA GLY A 119 26.53 1.32 3.10
C GLY A 119 26.38 0.25 4.18
N ARG A 120 25.55 0.55 5.17
CA ARG A 120 25.09 -0.33 6.26
C ARG A 120 23.57 -0.29 6.35
N ILE A 121 22.98 -1.37 6.84
CA ILE A 121 21.54 -1.49 7.09
C ILE A 121 21.36 -1.77 8.57
N PHE A 122 20.42 -1.08 9.20
CA PHE A 122 20.06 -1.24 10.61
C PHE A 122 18.56 -1.50 10.71
N ILE A 123 18.16 -2.43 11.57
CA ILE A 123 16.75 -2.59 11.97
C ILE A 123 16.51 -1.93 13.33
N ASN A 124 15.35 -1.29 13.49
CA ASN A 124 14.86 -0.77 14.75
C ASN A 124 13.35 -1.04 14.87
N MET A 125 12.83 -1.13 16.09
CA MET A 125 11.41 -1.38 16.37
C MET A 125 10.96 -0.55 17.57
N GLY A 126 9.74 -0.03 17.53
CA GLY A 126 9.14 0.70 18.65
C GLY A 126 7.62 0.75 18.57
N GLU A 127 6.95 0.89 19.70
CA GLU A 127 5.49 0.91 19.77
C GLU A 127 4.94 2.33 19.51
N VAL A 128 3.87 2.41 18.71
CA VAL A 128 3.19 3.67 18.36
C VAL A 128 1.76 3.65 18.89
N GLU A 129 1.56 4.32 20.02
CA GLU A 129 0.25 4.41 20.65
C GLU A 129 -0.68 5.46 20.02
N GLY A 130 -1.99 5.24 20.16
CA GLY A 130 -3.02 6.16 19.67
C GLY A 130 -3.18 6.31 18.14
N ALA A 131 -2.29 5.71 17.33
CA ALA A 131 -2.29 5.89 15.87
C ALA A 131 -3.23 4.95 15.08
N ASN A 132 -3.79 3.91 15.71
CA ASN A 132 -4.68 2.94 15.06
C ASN A 132 -5.68 2.29 16.05
N ILE A 133 -6.83 1.86 15.51
CA ILE A 133 -7.90 1.11 16.18
C ILE A 133 -8.40 -0.03 15.28
N ASN A 134 -8.97 -1.08 15.86
CA ASN A 134 -9.58 -2.15 15.07
C ASN A 134 -11.02 -1.77 14.68
N ARG A 135 -11.31 -1.71 13.37
CA ARG A 135 -12.64 -1.37 12.81
C ARG A 135 -13.64 -2.54 12.75
N SER A 136 -13.15 -3.76 12.96
CA SER A 136 -13.93 -5.01 12.98
C SER A 136 -13.64 -5.84 14.26
N PRO A 137 -13.75 -5.25 15.47
CA PRO A 137 -13.28 -5.88 16.71
C PRO A 137 -14.03 -7.18 17.03
N THR A 138 -15.32 -7.26 16.69
CA THR A 138 -16.13 -8.47 16.88
C THR A 138 -15.73 -9.63 15.95
N ALA A 139 -15.01 -9.34 14.86
CA ALA A 139 -14.39 -10.40 14.05
C ALA A 139 -13.08 -10.85 14.70
N TYR A 140 -12.25 -9.91 15.15
CA TYR A 140 -11.02 -10.22 15.89
C TYR A 140 -11.31 -11.05 17.15
N GLU A 141 -12.37 -10.74 17.90
CA GLU A 141 -12.79 -11.47 19.11
C GLU A 141 -13.18 -12.93 18.85
N ASN A 142 -13.50 -13.31 17.61
CA ASN A 142 -13.85 -14.68 17.24
C ASN A 142 -12.62 -15.60 17.11
N ASN A 143 -11.40 -15.04 17.03
CA ASN A 143 -10.17 -15.82 17.07
C ASN A 143 -9.95 -16.44 18.48
N PRO A 144 -9.21 -17.57 18.59
CA PRO A 144 -9.12 -18.34 19.83
C PRO A 144 -8.67 -17.51 21.04
N GLU A 145 -9.34 -17.65 22.18
CA GLU A 145 -9.06 -16.79 23.34
C GLU A 145 -7.67 -17.04 23.95
N THR A 146 -7.25 -18.31 24.01
CA THR A 146 -5.89 -18.74 24.40
C THR A 146 -4.80 -18.01 23.64
N GLU A 147 -5.16 -17.48 22.49
CA GLU A 147 -4.25 -16.97 21.50
C GLU A 147 -4.31 -15.45 21.35
N ARG A 148 -5.51 -14.87 21.39
CA ARG A 148 -5.67 -13.41 21.59
C ARG A 148 -4.92 -12.94 22.84
N ARG A 149 -4.89 -13.77 23.89
CA ARG A 149 -4.11 -13.55 25.13
C ARG A 149 -2.58 -13.52 24.94
N LYS A 150 -2.02 -13.94 23.79
CA LYS A 150 -0.59 -13.77 23.45
C LYS A 150 -0.22 -12.31 23.13
N TYR A 151 -1.21 -11.47 22.82
CA TYR A 151 -0.99 -10.11 22.32
C TYR A 151 -1.70 -9.09 23.24
N ALA A 152 -1.03 -7.97 23.52
CA ALA A 152 -1.58 -6.91 24.39
C ALA A 152 -2.74 -6.12 23.75
N SER A 153 -2.93 -6.22 22.43
CA SER A 153 -3.91 -5.41 21.70
C SER A 153 -4.51 -6.12 20.48
N ASN A 154 -5.72 -5.69 20.10
CA ASN A 154 -6.42 -6.10 18.88
C ASN A 154 -6.01 -5.29 17.63
N VAL A 155 -4.90 -4.56 17.72
CA VAL A 155 -4.15 -3.96 16.62
C VAL A 155 -2.66 -4.27 16.80
N ASP A 156 -1.86 -4.21 15.74
CA ASP A 156 -0.39 -4.15 15.90
C ASP A 156 0.02 -2.73 16.22
N LYS A 157 0.86 -2.59 17.25
CA LYS A 157 1.38 -1.31 17.73
C LYS A 157 2.85 -1.09 17.33
N THR A 158 3.56 -2.14 16.92
CA THR A 158 4.97 -2.07 16.52
C THR A 158 5.16 -1.40 15.15
N LEU A 159 5.87 -0.29 15.13
CA LEU A 159 6.52 0.31 13.96
C LEU A 159 7.89 -0.36 13.78
N VAL A 160 8.11 -1.00 12.63
CA VAL A 160 9.41 -1.57 12.25
C VAL A 160 10.11 -0.61 11.30
N GLN A 161 11.40 -0.36 11.47
CA GLN A 161 12.21 0.51 10.61
C GLN A 161 13.46 -0.24 10.11
N LEU A 162 13.68 -0.25 8.79
CA LEU A 162 15.00 -0.46 8.20
C LEU A 162 15.61 0.89 7.84
N ARG A 163 16.73 1.27 8.47
CA ARG A 163 17.50 2.46 8.15
C ARG A 163 18.74 2.08 7.33
N PHE A 164 19.07 2.92 6.35
CA PHE A 164 20.20 2.74 5.47
C PHE A 164 21.17 3.91 5.63
N ASP A 165 22.44 3.61 5.94
CA ASP A 165 23.47 4.62 6.15
C ASP A 165 24.65 4.40 5.18
N SER A 166 25.37 5.46 4.83
CA SER A 166 26.66 5.35 4.14
C SER A 166 27.75 4.77 5.05
N LEU A 167 28.91 4.40 4.51
CA LEU A 167 30.03 3.92 5.34
C LEU A 167 30.57 5.01 6.30
N GLU A 168 30.42 6.27 5.89
CA GLU A 168 30.73 7.50 6.62
C GLU A 168 29.66 7.89 7.66
N GLY A 169 28.58 7.11 7.76
CA GLY A 169 27.51 7.31 8.75
C GLY A 169 26.46 8.35 8.37
N GLN A 170 26.40 8.80 7.11
CA GLN A 170 25.33 9.68 6.63
C GLN A 170 24.07 8.85 6.36
N PRO A 171 22.88 9.25 6.86
CA PRO A 171 21.64 8.54 6.57
C PRO A 171 21.28 8.72 5.09
N LEU A 172 21.10 7.62 4.38
CA LEU A 172 20.68 7.58 2.97
C LEU A 172 19.15 7.45 2.86
N GLY A 173 18.51 6.88 3.88
CA GLY A 173 17.06 6.72 3.92
C GLY A 173 16.57 5.75 4.97
N ALA A 174 15.25 5.58 5.05
CA ALA A 174 14.61 4.61 5.92
C ALA A 174 13.28 4.12 5.32
N LEU A 175 13.00 2.83 5.50
CA LEU A 175 11.71 2.22 5.20
C LEU A 175 11.07 1.72 6.49
N HIS A 176 9.83 2.10 6.72
CA HIS A 176 9.05 1.76 7.90
C HIS A 176 7.87 0.86 7.53
N TRP A 177 7.42 0.04 8.49
CA TRP A 177 6.19 -0.72 8.37
C TRP A 177 5.31 -0.49 9.61
N PHE A 178 4.05 -0.14 9.38
CA PHE A 178 3.06 0.06 10.43
C PHE A 178 1.65 -0.26 9.92
N ALA A 179 0.82 -0.89 10.77
CA ALA A 179 -0.53 -1.31 10.40
C ALA A 179 -1.55 -0.18 10.63
N VAL A 180 -1.71 0.71 9.66
CA VAL A 180 -2.76 1.74 9.64
C VAL A 180 -3.27 1.95 8.22
N HIS A 181 -4.59 2.15 8.07
CA HIS A 181 -5.21 2.51 6.79
C HIS A 181 -4.96 3.99 6.45
N PRO A 182 -4.47 4.32 5.24
CA PRO A 182 -4.41 5.69 4.74
C PRO A 182 -5.75 6.15 4.16
N THR A 183 -6.72 6.29 5.07
CA THR A 183 -8.10 6.75 4.84
C THR A 183 -8.43 7.97 5.71
N SER A 184 -7.43 8.78 6.06
CA SER A 184 -7.64 10.00 6.87
C SER A 184 -8.32 11.10 6.04
N MET A 185 -7.99 11.15 4.75
CA MET A 185 -8.74 11.82 3.70
C MET A 185 -9.92 10.91 3.32
N ASN A 186 -11.12 11.31 3.72
CA ASN A 186 -12.34 10.53 3.48
C ASN A 186 -12.83 10.62 2.01
N ASN A 187 -13.91 9.89 1.71
CA ASN A 187 -14.50 9.82 0.37
C ASN A 187 -15.13 11.13 -0.17
N THR A 188 -15.15 12.23 0.59
CA THR A 188 -15.53 13.56 0.07
C THR A 188 -14.32 14.37 -0.39
N ASN A 189 -13.09 13.86 -0.19
CA ASN A 189 -11.89 14.45 -0.74
C ASN A 189 -11.85 14.30 -2.28
N VAL A 190 -11.46 15.38 -2.97
CA VAL A 190 -11.26 15.42 -4.43
C VAL A 190 -9.81 15.75 -4.83
N PHE A 191 -8.93 15.95 -3.84
CA PHE A 191 -7.52 16.25 -4.06
C PHE A 191 -6.68 14.98 -4.07
N ILE A 192 -5.71 14.89 -4.98
CA ILE A 192 -4.71 13.81 -4.96
C ILE A 192 -3.86 13.95 -3.68
N SER A 193 -3.70 12.87 -2.92
CA SER A 193 -2.97 12.85 -1.66
C SER A 193 -2.42 11.46 -1.34
N SER A 194 -1.23 11.43 -0.77
CA SER A 194 -0.59 10.25 -0.21
C SER A 194 -1.05 9.92 1.24
N ASP A 195 -2.05 10.64 1.74
CA ASP A 195 -2.70 10.46 3.06
C ASP A 195 -1.70 10.48 4.24
N ASN A 196 -2.04 9.84 5.37
CA ASN A 196 -1.33 9.91 6.63
C ASN A 196 0.11 9.36 6.57
N VAL A 197 0.34 8.18 5.96
CA VAL A 197 1.66 7.56 5.82
C VAL A 197 2.54 8.28 4.80
N GLY A 198 1.94 8.88 3.77
CA GLY A 198 2.65 9.76 2.86
C GLY A 198 3.04 11.09 3.50
N LEU A 199 2.17 11.69 4.32
CA LEU A 199 2.53 12.86 5.11
C LEU A 199 3.63 12.53 6.15
N ALA A 200 3.58 11.36 6.79
CA ALA A 200 4.64 10.90 7.68
C ALA A 200 6.00 10.76 6.95
N SER A 201 5.96 10.28 5.70
CA SER A 201 7.13 10.21 4.81
C SER A 201 7.71 11.60 4.54
N LEU A 202 6.87 12.54 4.10
CA LEU A 202 7.25 13.92 3.78
C LEU A 202 7.82 14.67 4.99
N LEU A 203 7.17 14.56 6.15
CA LEU A 203 7.62 15.17 7.40
C LEU A 203 8.97 14.59 7.87
N PHE A 204 9.25 13.31 7.60
CA PHE A 204 10.55 12.73 7.94
C PHE A 204 11.64 13.20 6.96
N GLU A 205 11.38 13.23 5.66
CA GLU A 205 12.32 13.78 4.67
C GLU A 205 12.66 15.25 4.98
N GLN A 206 11.66 16.09 5.23
CA GLN A 206 11.85 17.49 5.65
C GLN A 206 12.59 17.64 6.99
N ARG A 207 12.44 16.69 7.92
CA ARG A 207 13.16 16.71 9.21
C ARG A 207 14.63 16.32 9.06
N VAL A 208 14.98 15.45 8.12
CA VAL A 208 16.38 15.05 7.87
C VAL A 208 17.10 16.08 6.99
N GLU A 209 16.42 16.67 6.01
CA GLU A 209 16.96 17.72 5.14
C GLU A 209 16.10 19.00 5.18
N PRO A 210 16.16 19.79 6.28
CA PRO A 210 15.39 21.02 6.43
C PRO A 210 15.69 22.03 5.30
N GLY A 211 14.62 22.59 4.71
CA GLY A 211 14.73 23.53 3.60
C GLY A 211 14.91 22.88 2.22
N SER A 212 14.99 21.55 2.12
CA SER A 212 14.78 20.87 0.84
C SER A 212 13.31 21.01 0.42
N LEU A 213 13.07 21.24 -0.88
CA LEU A 213 11.72 21.10 -1.42
C LEU A 213 11.34 19.61 -1.38
N PRO A 214 10.08 19.28 -1.04
CA PRO A 214 9.57 17.92 -1.14
C PRO A 214 9.94 17.30 -2.49
N GLY A 215 10.64 16.16 -2.43
CA GLY A 215 10.99 15.38 -3.61
C GLY A 215 12.26 15.83 -4.33
N LYS A 216 13.00 16.77 -3.72
CA LYS A 216 14.32 17.23 -4.17
C LYS A 216 15.45 16.91 -3.17
N GLY A 217 15.12 16.40 -1.97
CA GLY A 217 16.08 15.88 -1.00
C GLY A 217 16.89 14.69 -1.52
N SER A 218 17.97 14.33 -0.82
CA SER A 218 18.75 13.13 -1.04
C SER A 218 18.37 11.97 -0.11
N PHE A 219 17.71 12.27 1.01
CA PHE A 219 17.15 11.28 1.94
C PHE A 219 15.74 10.86 1.51
N VAL A 220 15.32 9.66 1.92
CA VAL A 220 14.01 9.08 1.59
C VAL A 220 13.40 8.39 2.78
N ALA A 221 12.11 8.58 3.00
CA ALA A 221 11.34 7.88 4.02
C ALA A 221 10.17 7.12 3.39
N GLY A 222 10.22 5.79 3.32
CA GLY A 222 9.07 4.96 2.98
C GLY A 222 8.28 4.52 4.21
N PHE A 223 6.95 4.35 4.07
CA PHE A 223 6.08 3.72 5.07
C PHE A 223 5.17 2.70 4.36
N ALA A 224 5.07 1.48 4.90
CA ALA A 224 4.37 0.35 4.28
C ALA A 224 3.44 -0.39 5.25
N SER A 225 2.48 -1.13 4.70
CA SER A 225 1.47 -1.91 5.42
C SER A 225 2.02 -3.28 5.87
N SER A 226 1.50 -3.88 6.95
CA SER A 226 1.96 -5.16 7.53
C SER A 226 0.79 -6.08 7.90
N ASN A 227 1.03 -7.25 8.51
CA ASN A 227 -0.01 -8.24 8.79
C ASN A 227 0.05 -8.89 10.20
N LEU A 228 -1.10 -9.35 10.71
CA LEU A 228 -1.33 -9.61 12.14
C LEU A 228 -2.35 -10.78 12.33
N GLY A 229 -2.17 -11.87 13.15
CA GLY A 229 -2.34 -13.31 12.74
C GLY A 229 -2.60 -14.63 13.60
N ASP A 230 -1.72 -15.28 14.41
CA ASP A 230 -2.08 -16.38 15.40
C ASP A 230 -2.09 -17.99 15.14
N VAL A 231 -1.02 -18.68 15.56
CA VAL A 231 -0.57 -20.12 15.65
C VAL A 231 -1.30 -21.18 16.59
N SER A 232 -1.74 -22.40 16.16
CA SER A 232 -1.07 -23.76 16.25
C SER A 232 -2.05 -24.96 16.43
N PRO A 233 -1.74 -26.20 15.98
CA PRO A 233 -2.66 -27.36 16.03
C PRO A 233 -2.61 -28.32 17.25
N ASN A 234 -1.71 -28.17 18.23
CA ASN A 234 -1.52 -29.15 19.32
C ASN A 234 -2.46 -28.92 20.54
N THR A 235 -3.75 -29.16 20.34
CA THR A 235 -4.85 -28.59 21.14
C THR A 235 -4.97 -29.01 22.62
N ARG A 236 -4.31 -30.06 23.10
CA ARG A 236 -4.34 -30.48 24.53
C ARG A 236 -3.15 -29.98 25.37
N GLY A 237 -2.16 -29.37 24.73
CA GLY A 237 -0.95 -28.87 25.37
C GLY A 237 0.03 -29.98 25.81
N PRO A 238 1.27 -29.60 26.17
CA PRO A 238 2.26 -30.52 26.74
C PRO A 238 1.93 -30.82 28.21
N ARG A 239 1.77 -32.10 28.54
CA ARG A 239 1.51 -32.59 29.90
C ARG A 239 2.51 -33.66 30.32
N CYS A 240 2.60 -33.85 31.62
CA CYS A 240 3.50 -34.78 32.27
C CYS A 240 2.88 -36.19 32.32
N GLU A 241 3.65 -37.19 31.86
CA GLU A 241 3.26 -38.58 31.57
C GLU A 241 2.48 -39.31 32.67
N LYS A 242 2.74 -39.01 33.94
CA LYS A 242 2.30 -39.79 35.12
C LYS A 242 1.40 -39.00 36.07
N SER A 243 1.59 -37.69 36.12
CA SER A 243 0.91 -36.74 36.99
C SER A 243 -0.22 -35.98 36.27
N GLY A 244 -0.21 -35.91 34.94
CA GLY A 244 -1.17 -35.14 34.14
C GLY A 244 -1.07 -33.62 34.29
N LEU A 245 -0.08 -33.14 35.06
CA LEU A 245 0.22 -31.72 35.22
C LEU A 245 0.75 -31.13 33.92
N GLU A 246 0.68 -29.81 33.79
CA GLU A 246 1.28 -29.10 32.65
C GLU A 246 2.80 -29.09 32.81
N CYS A 247 3.53 -29.29 31.71
CA CYS A 247 4.99 -29.25 31.73
C CYS A 247 5.50 -27.84 32.05
N ASP A 248 6.74 -27.74 32.55
CA ASP A 248 7.40 -26.45 32.63
C ASP A 248 7.52 -25.82 31.23
N VAL A 249 6.96 -24.62 31.09
CA VAL A 249 6.80 -23.93 29.79
C VAL A 249 8.14 -23.47 29.21
N SER A 250 9.18 -23.34 30.04
CA SER A 250 10.51 -22.86 29.63
C SER A 250 11.48 -23.98 29.22
N SER A 251 11.32 -25.18 29.80
CA SER A 251 12.24 -26.30 29.61
C SER A 251 11.61 -27.56 28.99
N SER A 252 10.28 -27.62 28.88
CA SER A 252 9.53 -28.84 28.51
C SER A 252 9.85 -30.04 29.41
N THR A 253 10.13 -29.80 30.69
CA THR A 253 10.41 -30.85 31.69
C THR A 253 9.29 -31.01 32.70
N CYS A 254 9.23 -32.19 33.28
CA CYS A 254 8.38 -32.54 34.42
C CYS A 254 9.26 -32.87 35.63
N SER A 255 8.64 -33.23 36.76
CA SER A 255 9.39 -33.65 37.96
C SER A 255 10.24 -34.91 37.68
N ARG A 256 11.27 -35.17 38.49
CA ARG A 256 12.26 -36.26 38.21
C ARG A 256 11.56 -37.61 37.98
N ASN A 257 11.94 -38.28 36.89
CA ASN A 257 11.40 -39.54 36.35
C ASN A 257 10.04 -39.46 35.63
N GLU A 258 9.76 -38.37 34.91
CA GLU A 258 8.54 -38.21 34.12
C GLU A 258 8.81 -37.51 32.79
N HIS A 259 8.27 -38.03 31.69
CA HIS A 259 8.39 -37.40 30.37
C HIS A 259 7.29 -36.36 30.13
N CYS A 260 7.64 -35.28 29.43
CA CYS A 260 6.68 -34.31 28.92
C CYS A 260 6.21 -34.76 27.53
N PHE A 261 4.90 -34.87 27.31
CA PHE A 261 4.31 -35.30 26.04
C PHE A 261 3.03 -34.53 25.71
N SER A 262 2.74 -34.34 24.41
CA SER A 262 1.51 -33.72 23.94
C SER A 262 0.62 -34.76 23.25
N SER A 263 -0.66 -34.80 23.58
CA SER A 263 -1.60 -35.80 23.05
C SER A 263 -2.55 -35.24 21.98
N GLY A 264 -2.92 -36.09 21.03
CA GLY A 264 -3.94 -35.80 20.02
C GLY A 264 -5.36 -35.77 20.59
N PRO A 265 -6.38 -35.43 19.78
CA PRO A 265 -7.76 -35.20 20.25
C PRO A 265 -8.58 -36.47 20.50
N GLY A 266 -8.11 -37.66 20.10
CA GLY A 266 -8.83 -38.93 20.25
C GLY A 266 -8.79 -39.50 21.68
N GLU A 267 -9.37 -40.68 21.84
CA GLU A 267 -9.36 -41.44 23.11
C GLU A 267 -8.16 -42.38 23.20
N ASP A 268 -7.63 -42.82 22.05
CA ASP A 268 -6.44 -43.66 21.91
C ASP A 268 -5.61 -43.21 20.69
N MET A 269 -4.52 -43.92 20.40
CA MET A 269 -3.67 -43.60 19.26
C MET A 269 -4.33 -43.87 17.90
N VAL A 270 -5.27 -44.81 17.79
CA VAL A 270 -5.91 -45.20 16.51
C VAL A 270 -7.04 -44.24 16.17
N SER A 271 -7.90 -43.89 17.13
CA SER A 271 -8.90 -42.83 17.02
C SER A 271 -8.26 -41.45 16.89
N SER A 272 -7.14 -41.17 17.58
CA SER A 272 -6.36 -39.96 17.32
C SER A 272 -5.81 -39.97 15.90
N THR A 273 -5.23 -41.08 15.43
CA THR A 273 -4.76 -41.20 14.03
C THR A 273 -5.91 -41.08 13.04
N ARG A 274 -7.10 -41.61 13.31
CA ARG A 274 -8.28 -41.48 12.43
C ARG A 274 -8.86 -40.07 12.43
N ILE A 275 -9.04 -39.44 13.59
CA ILE A 275 -9.52 -38.05 13.70
C ILE A 275 -8.50 -37.08 13.08
N ILE A 276 -7.20 -37.35 13.25
CA ILE A 276 -6.14 -36.60 12.59
C ILE A 276 -6.12 -36.91 11.09
N ALA A 277 -6.29 -38.16 10.64
CA ALA A 277 -6.31 -38.52 9.23
C ALA A 277 -7.54 -37.99 8.48
N GLU A 278 -8.72 -37.99 9.10
CA GLU A 278 -9.95 -37.39 8.55
C GLU A 278 -9.81 -35.86 8.47
N LYS A 279 -9.26 -35.22 9.52
CA LYS A 279 -8.91 -33.79 9.48
C LYS A 279 -7.77 -33.46 8.53
N LEU A 280 -6.81 -34.37 8.33
CA LEU A 280 -5.74 -34.27 7.34
C LEU A 280 -6.26 -34.52 5.92
N LEU A 281 -7.35 -35.26 5.73
CA LEU A 281 -7.99 -35.46 4.43
C LEU A 281 -8.84 -34.23 4.05
N ASP A 282 -9.62 -33.69 4.99
CA ASP A 282 -10.26 -32.36 4.87
C ASP A 282 -9.20 -31.26 4.62
N LYS A 283 -8.04 -31.33 5.28
CA LYS A 283 -6.93 -30.36 5.10
C LYS A 283 -6.10 -30.58 3.83
N ALA A 284 -5.87 -31.82 3.40
CA ALA A 284 -5.18 -32.14 2.15
C ALA A 284 -6.01 -31.77 0.91
N LEU A 285 -7.31 -31.49 1.11
CA LEU A 285 -8.23 -30.92 0.13
C LEU A 285 -8.56 -29.44 0.42
N VAL A 286 -7.66 -28.68 1.07
CA VAL A 286 -7.74 -27.20 1.08
C VAL A 286 -7.50 -26.67 -0.33
N ASN A 287 -8.59 -26.62 -1.09
CA ASN A 287 -8.69 -25.90 -2.34
C ASN A 287 -9.14 -24.47 -2.05
N GLY A 288 -8.55 -23.50 -2.73
CA GLY A 288 -9.11 -22.15 -2.79
C GLY A 288 -10.40 -22.15 -3.61
N CYS A 289 -11.38 -21.37 -3.18
CA CYS A 289 -12.60 -21.19 -3.97
C CYS A 289 -12.33 -20.27 -5.17
N LEU A 290 -13.20 -20.32 -6.18
CA LEU A 290 -13.25 -19.26 -7.18
C LEU A 290 -13.52 -17.90 -6.49
N PRO A 291 -12.90 -16.80 -6.95
CA PRO A 291 -13.13 -15.47 -6.40
C PRO A 291 -14.62 -15.12 -6.25
N ALA A 292 -15.05 -14.76 -5.05
CA ALA A 292 -16.41 -14.27 -4.82
C ALA A 292 -16.47 -13.20 -3.72
N MET A 293 -17.27 -12.15 -3.95
CA MET A 293 -17.54 -11.09 -2.98
C MET A 293 -18.87 -11.37 -2.26
N GLY A 294 -18.87 -11.30 -0.93
CA GLY A 294 -20.05 -11.50 -0.10
C GLY A 294 -20.94 -10.27 0.03
N TYR A 295 -22.17 -10.42 0.53
CA TYR A 295 -23.11 -9.30 0.71
C TYR A 295 -22.54 -8.13 1.54
N SER A 296 -21.73 -8.39 2.57
CA SER A 296 -21.13 -7.33 3.40
C SER A 296 -20.08 -6.48 2.69
N PHE A 297 -19.59 -6.86 1.50
CA PHE A 297 -18.72 -6.00 0.67
C PHE A 297 -19.46 -4.71 0.28
N ALA A 298 -20.72 -4.81 -0.13
CA ALA A 298 -21.50 -3.64 -0.55
C ALA A 298 -21.87 -2.69 0.63
N ALA A 299 -21.64 -3.11 1.88
CA ALA A 299 -21.87 -2.27 3.06
C ALA A 299 -20.71 -1.29 3.36
N GLY A 300 -19.52 -1.48 2.77
CA GLY A 300 -18.33 -0.69 3.08
C GLY A 300 -17.88 -0.81 4.55
N THR A 301 -17.02 0.12 4.99
CA THR A 301 -16.50 0.20 6.37
C THR A 301 -16.99 1.45 7.10
N THR A 302 -16.56 1.64 8.35
CA THR A 302 -16.71 2.91 9.07
C THR A 302 -15.92 4.07 8.44
N ASP A 303 -14.90 3.74 7.66
CA ASP A 303 -13.95 4.68 7.07
C ASP A 303 -14.41 5.15 5.68
N GLY A 304 -15.25 4.32 5.03
CA GLY A 304 -15.98 4.62 3.81
C GLY A 304 -17.25 3.77 3.73
N PRO A 305 -18.44 4.30 4.05
CA PRO A 305 -19.68 3.52 3.98
C PRO A 305 -20.01 3.16 2.53
N GLY A 306 -20.54 1.96 2.35
CA GLY A 306 -20.94 1.45 1.04
C GLY A 306 -22.24 2.08 0.52
N ALA A 307 -22.68 1.60 -0.65
CA ALA A 307 -23.92 2.05 -1.28
C ALA A 307 -25.12 1.20 -0.84
N PHE A 308 -26.33 1.77 -0.92
CA PHE A 308 -27.59 1.12 -0.53
C PHE A 308 -27.67 0.71 0.95
N THR A 309 -28.67 -0.10 1.31
CA THR A 309 -29.01 -0.48 2.69
C THR A 309 -28.30 -1.75 3.19
N PHE A 310 -27.17 -2.12 2.60
CA PHE A 310 -26.38 -3.29 3.01
C PHE A 310 -25.80 -3.10 4.42
N LYS A 311 -25.61 -4.20 5.14
CA LYS A 311 -25.05 -4.23 6.50
C LYS A 311 -23.89 -5.21 6.58
N GLN A 312 -22.83 -4.84 7.32
CA GLN A 312 -21.78 -5.79 7.68
C GLN A 312 -22.33 -6.90 8.60
N GLY A 313 -21.72 -8.09 8.55
CA GLY A 313 -22.19 -9.26 9.30
C GLY A 313 -23.35 -10.01 8.62
N THR A 314 -23.68 -9.69 7.37
CA THR A 314 -24.78 -10.35 6.64
C THR A 314 -24.36 -11.76 6.23
N LYS A 315 -25.01 -12.77 6.82
CA LYS A 315 -24.82 -14.21 6.49
C LYS A 315 -25.95 -14.84 5.68
N THR A 316 -27.00 -14.06 5.36
CA THR A 316 -28.18 -14.50 4.60
C THR A 316 -28.33 -13.69 3.33
N THR A 317 -28.87 -14.30 2.27
CA THR A 317 -29.11 -13.60 1.00
C THR A 317 -30.40 -12.77 1.03
N ASN A 318 -30.58 -11.87 0.07
CA ASN A 318 -31.80 -11.08 -0.10
C ASN A 318 -32.45 -11.39 -1.47
N PRO A 319 -33.76 -11.69 -1.55
CA PRO A 319 -34.42 -12.04 -2.81
C PRO A 319 -34.24 -11.02 -3.95
N PHE A 320 -34.27 -9.71 -3.66
CA PHE A 320 -34.09 -8.67 -4.68
C PHE A 320 -32.66 -8.67 -5.24
N TRP A 321 -31.65 -8.70 -4.36
CA TRP A 321 -30.25 -8.73 -4.76
C TRP A 321 -29.85 -10.06 -5.39
N ASN A 322 -30.50 -11.17 -5.04
CA ASN A 322 -30.34 -12.45 -5.74
C ASN A 322 -30.80 -12.37 -7.21
N VAL A 323 -31.86 -11.63 -7.53
CA VAL A 323 -32.26 -11.42 -8.94
C VAL A 323 -31.20 -10.63 -9.70
N VAL A 324 -30.69 -9.54 -9.12
CA VAL A 324 -29.61 -8.72 -9.72
C VAL A 324 -28.31 -9.53 -9.89
N ARG A 325 -27.91 -10.29 -8.87
CA ARG A 325 -26.78 -11.23 -8.91
C ARG A 325 -26.95 -12.27 -10.02
N ASN A 326 -28.08 -12.97 -10.02
CA ASN A 326 -28.33 -14.08 -10.94
C ASN A 326 -28.43 -13.62 -12.41
N PHE A 327 -28.77 -12.36 -12.66
CA PHE A 327 -28.72 -11.74 -14.00
C PHE A 327 -27.28 -11.52 -14.50
N LEU A 328 -26.31 -11.26 -13.59
CA LEU A 328 -24.90 -11.12 -13.93
C LEU A 328 -24.21 -12.49 -14.03
N ALA A 329 -24.25 -13.26 -12.94
CA ALA A 329 -23.88 -14.67 -12.87
C ALA A 329 -24.50 -15.28 -11.61
N ALA A 330 -25.36 -16.29 -11.78
CA ALA A 330 -25.84 -17.09 -10.65
C ALA A 330 -24.69 -17.97 -10.12
N PRO A 331 -24.37 -17.93 -8.81
CA PRO A 331 -23.50 -18.91 -8.19
C PRO A 331 -24.06 -20.32 -8.34
N ARG A 332 -23.19 -21.31 -8.44
CA ARG A 332 -23.54 -22.73 -8.42
C ARG A 332 -23.49 -23.24 -6.98
N LEU A 333 -24.10 -24.40 -6.73
CA LEU A 333 -24.00 -25.08 -5.44
C LEU A 333 -22.54 -25.33 -5.02
N GLU A 334 -21.68 -25.72 -5.96
CA GLU A 334 -20.23 -25.86 -5.73
C GLU A 334 -19.53 -24.56 -5.27
N ASP A 335 -20.02 -23.39 -5.69
CA ASP A 335 -19.48 -22.10 -5.25
C ASP A 335 -19.98 -21.74 -3.85
N GLU A 336 -21.28 -21.91 -3.60
CA GLU A 336 -21.91 -21.63 -2.31
C GLU A 336 -21.40 -22.60 -1.21
N GLU A 337 -21.17 -23.87 -1.53
CA GLU A 337 -20.57 -24.88 -0.64
C GLU A 337 -19.10 -24.55 -0.31
N CYS A 338 -18.29 -24.16 -1.30
CA CYS A 338 -16.89 -23.78 -1.07
C CYS A 338 -16.77 -22.48 -0.25
N GLN A 339 -17.52 -21.45 -0.62
CA GLN A 339 -17.51 -20.14 0.06
C GLN A 339 -18.16 -20.21 1.45
N GLY A 340 -19.01 -21.22 1.70
CA GLY A 340 -19.49 -21.62 3.02
C GLY A 340 -20.32 -20.56 3.73
N SER A 341 -19.74 -19.93 4.76
CA SER A 341 -20.43 -18.91 5.59
C SER A 341 -20.68 -17.58 4.87
N LYS A 342 -20.09 -17.36 3.67
CA LYS A 342 -20.29 -16.16 2.84
C LYS A 342 -21.51 -16.30 1.92
N PRO A 343 -22.58 -15.49 2.10
CA PRO A 343 -23.60 -15.34 1.08
C PRO A 343 -23.01 -14.58 -0.12
N ILE A 344 -22.85 -15.25 -1.26
CA ILE A 344 -22.23 -14.68 -2.47
C ILE A 344 -23.16 -13.60 -3.06
N LEU A 345 -22.62 -12.38 -3.21
CA LEU A 345 -23.24 -11.26 -3.92
C LEU A 345 -22.73 -11.13 -5.36
N LEU A 346 -21.43 -11.34 -5.59
CA LEU A 346 -20.80 -11.32 -6.92
C LEU A 346 -19.86 -12.54 -7.07
N GLU A 347 -20.14 -13.40 -8.04
CA GLU A 347 -19.33 -14.58 -8.37
C GLU A 347 -18.26 -14.23 -9.42
N THR A 348 -17.27 -13.44 -8.97
CA THR A 348 -16.29 -12.76 -9.84
C THR A 348 -15.32 -13.72 -10.52
N GLY A 349 -15.10 -14.90 -9.97
CA GLY A 349 -14.30 -15.97 -10.56
C GLY A 349 -14.89 -16.49 -11.87
N ARG A 350 -16.22 -16.53 -11.99
CA ARG A 350 -16.94 -16.95 -13.21
C ARG A 350 -17.25 -15.80 -14.17
N LEU A 351 -17.23 -14.56 -13.69
CA LEU A 351 -17.46 -13.36 -14.50
C LEU A 351 -16.21 -13.02 -15.34
N LYS A 352 -16.22 -13.44 -16.61
CA LYS A 352 -15.13 -13.22 -17.59
C LYS A 352 -15.50 -12.28 -18.75
N PHE A 353 -16.71 -11.75 -18.78
CA PHE A 353 -17.14 -10.75 -19.76
C PHE A 353 -17.26 -9.36 -19.10
N PRO A 354 -16.80 -8.28 -19.75
CA PRO A 354 -15.97 -8.21 -20.98
C PRO A 354 -14.55 -8.79 -20.84
N TYR A 355 -14.04 -8.85 -19.61
CA TYR A 355 -12.77 -9.48 -19.19
C TYR A 355 -12.92 -9.96 -17.72
N SER A 356 -11.87 -10.48 -17.10
CA SER A 356 -11.91 -10.93 -15.69
C SER A 356 -12.31 -9.79 -14.73
N TRP A 357 -13.15 -10.11 -13.75
CA TRP A 357 -13.59 -9.14 -12.75
C TRP A 357 -12.64 -9.03 -11.56
N GLN A 358 -11.95 -10.12 -11.20
CA GLN A 358 -10.96 -10.20 -10.13
C GLN A 358 -9.87 -11.23 -10.49
N PRO A 359 -8.67 -11.15 -9.88
CA PRO A 359 -7.56 -12.03 -10.21
C PRO A 359 -7.80 -13.46 -9.73
N SER A 360 -7.45 -14.43 -10.59
CA SER A 360 -7.36 -15.85 -10.24
C SER A 360 -5.92 -16.38 -10.21
N ILE A 361 -4.96 -15.53 -10.57
CA ILE A 361 -3.51 -15.77 -10.48
C ILE A 361 -2.97 -14.61 -9.63
N VAL A 362 -2.14 -14.91 -8.63
CA VAL A 362 -1.72 -13.95 -7.62
C VAL A 362 -0.23 -14.12 -7.32
N SER A 363 0.54 -13.04 -7.37
CA SER A 363 1.96 -13.07 -7.01
C SER A 363 2.16 -13.29 -5.52
N THR A 364 3.15 -14.11 -5.13
CA THR A 364 3.63 -14.23 -3.75
C THR A 364 5.15 -14.18 -3.77
N GLN A 365 5.76 -13.39 -2.88
CA GLN A 365 7.21 -13.17 -2.91
C GLN A 365 7.74 -12.96 -1.49
N LEU A 366 8.87 -13.59 -1.20
CA LEU A 366 9.55 -13.50 0.10
C LEU A 366 11.00 -13.08 -0.16
N ALA A 367 11.46 -12.01 0.49
CA ALA A 367 12.86 -11.61 0.46
C ALA A 367 13.48 -11.72 1.84
N VAL A 368 14.80 -11.96 1.90
CA VAL A 368 15.56 -12.04 3.15
C VAL A 368 16.77 -11.12 3.09
N LEU A 369 16.82 -10.16 4.01
CA LEU A 369 17.87 -9.18 4.18
C LEU A 369 18.61 -9.46 5.48
N GLY A 370 19.68 -10.26 5.41
CA GLY A 370 20.39 -10.73 6.60
C GLY A 370 19.53 -11.71 7.41
N ASP A 371 19.11 -11.27 8.60
CA ASP A 371 18.23 -11.96 9.55
C ASP A 371 16.80 -11.39 9.58
N VAL A 372 16.45 -10.49 8.65
CA VAL A 372 15.10 -9.93 8.48
C VAL A 372 14.46 -10.53 7.22
N ALA A 373 13.24 -11.06 7.32
CA ALA A 373 12.45 -11.45 6.15
C ALA A 373 11.36 -10.40 5.85
N ILE A 374 11.03 -10.23 4.56
CA ILE A 374 9.98 -9.34 4.07
C ILE A 374 9.03 -10.19 3.22
N ALA A 375 7.85 -10.53 3.74
CA ALA A 375 6.80 -11.21 2.98
C ALA A 375 5.93 -10.18 2.25
N CYS A 376 5.86 -10.28 0.92
CA CYS A 376 5.19 -9.32 0.05
C CYS A 376 3.80 -9.84 -0.31
N VAL A 377 2.81 -9.56 0.55
CA VAL A 377 1.48 -10.17 0.47
C VAL A 377 0.55 -9.42 -0.49
N PRO A 378 -0.19 -10.13 -1.36
CA PRO A 378 -0.95 -9.53 -2.45
C PRO A 378 -2.35 -9.03 -2.04
N GLY A 379 -2.47 -8.37 -0.89
CA GLY A 379 -3.75 -7.90 -0.39
C GLY A 379 -3.69 -7.35 1.04
N GLU A 380 -4.85 -7.24 1.66
CA GLU A 380 -5.05 -6.65 2.99
C GLU A 380 -5.32 -7.73 4.05
N PHE A 381 -4.29 -8.05 4.83
CA PHE A 381 -4.41 -8.99 5.95
C PHE A 381 -4.92 -8.26 7.21
N THR A 382 -5.86 -8.85 7.96
CA THR A 382 -6.76 -8.21 8.96
C THR A 382 -6.13 -7.66 10.25
N THR A 383 -6.12 -8.46 11.32
CA THR A 383 -5.37 -8.34 12.57
C THR A 383 -5.23 -9.71 13.22
N MET A 384 -5.96 -10.72 12.71
CA MET A 384 -5.59 -12.11 12.90
C MET A 384 -5.36 -12.91 11.59
N ALA A 385 -5.10 -12.33 10.42
CA ALA A 385 -4.44 -13.06 9.32
C ALA A 385 -2.89 -13.28 9.37
N GLY A 386 -2.06 -12.31 9.80
CA GLY A 386 -0.62 -12.25 9.52
C GLY A 386 0.50 -12.36 10.60
N ARG A 387 0.30 -12.16 11.91
CA ARG A 387 1.10 -12.76 13.01
C ARG A 387 1.30 -14.26 12.70
N ARG A 388 0.23 -15.01 12.36
CA ARG A 388 0.13 -16.33 11.67
C ARG A 388 1.18 -16.46 10.57
N LEU A 389 1.29 -15.47 9.68
CA LEU A 389 2.31 -15.45 8.62
C LEU A 389 3.72 -15.18 9.15
N ARG A 390 3.93 -14.19 10.02
CA ARG A 390 5.22 -13.89 10.65
C ARG A 390 5.76 -15.09 11.41
N ASP A 391 4.88 -15.75 12.15
CA ASP A 391 5.13 -16.93 12.96
C ASP A 391 5.42 -18.13 12.05
N ALA A 392 4.58 -18.40 11.05
CA ALA A 392 4.80 -19.50 10.08
C ALA A 392 6.11 -19.35 9.28
N VAL A 393 6.44 -18.13 8.84
CA VAL A 393 7.71 -17.84 8.17
C VAL A 393 8.89 -17.99 9.15
N SER A 394 8.77 -17.47 10.37
CA SER A 394 9.82 -17.60 11.41
C SER A 394 10.06 -19.07 11.79
N GLU A 395 8.98 -19.85 11.90
CA GLU A 395 9.01 -21.27 12.18
C GLU A 395 9.67 -22.04 11.02
N ALA A 396 9.28 -21.78 9.77
CA ALA A 396 9.87 -22.41 8.59
C ALA A 396 11.39 -22.15 8.48
N PHE A 397 11.87 -20.94 8.79
CA PHE A 397 13.31 -20.66 8.83
C PHE A 397 14.03 -21.35 10.00
N THR A 398 13.36 -21.47 11.16
CA THR A 398 13.92 -22.12 12.36
C THR A 398 14.03 -23.63 12.16
N GLN A 399 12.96 -24.28 11.69
CA GLN A 399 12.91 -25.73 11.45
C GLN A 399 13.95 -26.18 10.42
N ASN A 400 14.22 -25.37 9.39
CA ASN A 400 15.20 -25.69 8.35
C ASN A 400 16.65 -25.26 8.69
N GLY A 401 16.92 -24.82 9.92
CA GLY A 401 18.29 -24.65 10.42
C GLY A 401 19.00 -23.32 10.09
N ARG A 402 18.28 -22.30 9.58
CA ARG A 402 18.85 -20.94 9.42
C ARG A 402 19.10 -20.24 10.76
N GLY A 403 18.48 -20.74 11.82
CA GLY A 403 18.30 -20.03 13.08
C GLY A 403 17.09 -19.12 13.07
N LYS A 404 16.78 -18.53 14.23
CA LYS A 404 15.65 -17.63 14.41
C LYS A 404 15.93 -16.29 13.70
N LEU A 405 15.01 -15.85 12.83
CA LEU A 405 15.03 -14.51 12.26
C LEU A 405 14.88 -13.44 13.36
N HIS A 406 15.48 -12.27 13.15
CA HIS A 406 15.28 -11.11 14.01
C HIS A 406 13.85 -10.59 13.91
N HIS A 407 13.32 -10.48 12.68
CA HIS A 407 11.93 -10.09 12.44
C HIS A 407 11.42 -10.61 11.09
N VAL A 408 10.12 -10.89 11.00
CA VAL A 408 9.40 -11.05 9.73
C VAL A 408 8.53 -9.82 9.53
N VAL A 409 9.04 -8.92 8.71
CA VAL A 409 8.25 -7.83 8.14
C VAL A 409 7.23 -8.44 7.18
N VAL A 410 6.03 -7.89 7.17
CA VAL A 410 5.13 -8.06 6.04
C VAL A 410 4.91 -6.72 5.37
N ALA A 411 4.92 -6.75 4.04
CA ALA A 411 4.59 -5.66 3.16
C ALA A 411 3.25 -6.02 2.49
N GLY A 412 2.18 -5.31 2.85
CA GLY A 412 0.86 -5.49 2.24
C GLY A 412 0.76 -4.87 0.86
N LEU A 413 -0.38 -5.14 0.19
CA LEU A 413 -0.70 -4.66 -1.16
C LEU A 413 0.50 -4.75 -2.10
N CYS A 414 0.98 -5.96 -2.30
CA CYS A 414 2.31 -6.19 -2.82
C CYS A 414 2.25 -7.08 -4.06
N ASN A 415 2.77 -6.57 -5.19
CA ASN A 415 2.76 -7.14 -6.54
C ASN A 415 1.37 -7.41 -7.17
N THR A 416 0.33 -7.73 -6.40
CA THR A 416 -1.04 -7.99 -6.88
C THR A 416 -2.02 -7.55 -5.80
N TYR A 417 -3.28 -7.26 -6.16
CA TYR A 417 -4.33 -6.96 -5.18
C TYR A 417 -5.50 -7.93 -5.31
N SER A 418 -5.58 -8.87 -4.37
CA SER A 418 -6.63 -9.87 -4.25
C SER A 418 -7.61 -9.56 -3.11
N SER A 419 -7.89 -8.27 -2.86
CA SER A 419 -8.74 -7.79 -1.76
C SER A 419 -8.23 -8.24 -0.37
N TYR A 420 -9.10 -8.73 0.51
CA TYR A 420 -8.79 -8.98 1.92
C TYR A 420 -8.37 -10.43 2.19
N ILE A 421 -7.68 -10.63 3.31
CA ILE A 421 -7.31 -11.93 3.86
C ILE A 421 -7.61 -11.90 5.36
N THR A 422 -8.60 -12.68 5.77
CA THR A 422 -8.99 -12.87 7.19
C THR A 422 -8.57 -14.25 7.70
N THR A 423 -8.65 -14.49 9.02
CA THR A 423 -8.73 -15.89 9.49
C THR A 423 -10.00 -16.58 9.03
N LYS A 424 -10.07 -17.91 9.23
CA LYS A 424 -11.31 -18.67 9.13
C LYS A 424 -12.34 -18.16 10.14
N GLU A 425 -11.88 -17.83 11.33
CA GLU A 425 -12.67 -17.38 12.47
C GLU A 425 -13.28 -15.99 12.21
N GLU A 426 -12.50 -15.02 11.73
CA GLU A 426 -12.96 -13.71 11.27
C GLU A 426 -13.84 -13.81 10.02
N TYR A 427 -13.48 -14.69 9.07
CA TYR A 427 -14.26 -14.97 7.86
C TYR A 427 -15.68 -15.38 8.21
N ASP A 428 -15.85 -16.29 9.17
CA ASP A 428 -17.16 -16.80 9.59
C ASP A 428 -18.07 -15.73 10.19
N VAL A 429 -17.53 -14.58 10.63
CA VAL A 429 -18.34 -13.43 11.08
C VAL A 429 -18.93 -12.65 9.91
N GLN A 430 -18.32 -12.71 8.71
CA GLN A 430 -18.76 -12.01 7.49
C GLN A 430 -18.96 -10.49 7.68
N ARG A 431 -18.03 -9.84 8.38
CA ARG A 431 -17.84 -8.38 8.28
C ARG A 431 -17.30 -8.00 6.89
N TYR A 432 -17.03 -6.71 6.65
CA TYR A 432 -16.54 -6.24 5.34
C TYR A 432 -15.32 -7.02 4.85
N GLU A 433 -14.35 -7.26 5.73
CA GLU A 433 -13.12 -8.00 5.42
C GLU A 433 -13.41 -9.48 5.08
N GLY A 434 -14.25 -10.16 5.87
CA GLY A 434 -14.65 -11.55 5.65
C GLY A 434 -15.43 -11.76 4.34
N ALA A 435 -16.29 -10.82 3.98
CA ALA A 435 -16.99 -10.84 2.69
C ALA A 435 -16.06 -10.51 1.51
N SER A 436 -14.96 -9.81 1.75
CA SER A 436 -13.97 -9.42 0.73
C SER A 436 -12.75 -10.34 0.67
N THR A 437 -12.77 -11.45 1.42
CA THR A 437 -11.75 -12.52 1.37
C THR A 437 -12.09 -13.51 0.27
N ILE A 438 -11.55 -13.28 -0.94
CA ILE A 438 -12.19 -13.76 -2.18
C ILE A 438 -12.09 -15.27 -2.43
N PHE A 439 -10.99 -15.91 -2.04
CA PHE A 439 -10.75 -17.35 -2.24
C PHE A 439 -11.40 -18.23 -1.14
N GLY A 440 -12.31 -17.65 -0.36
CA GLY A 440 -13.12 -18.36 0.62
C GLY A 440 -12.45 -18.59 1.99
N PRO A 441 -13.04 -19.45 2.83
CA PRO A 441 -12.69 -19.59 4.25
C PRO A 441 -11.24 -20.00 4.53
N HIS A 442 -10.56 -20.61 3.55
CA HIS A 442 -9.19 -21.11 3.68
C HIS A 442 -8.14 -20.23 2.99
N THR A 443 -8.52 -19.05 2.47
CA THR A 443 -7.61 -18.10 1.79
C THR A 443 -6.31 -17.89 2.57
N LEU A 444 -6.40 -17.66 3.87
CA LEU A 444 -5.21 -17.48 4.69
C LEU A 444 -4.33 -18.73 4.77
N GLN A 445 -4.91 -19.91 4.98
CA GLN A 445 -4.15 -21.16 5.08
C GLN A 445 -3.27 -21.39 3.84
N ILE A 446 -3.84 -21.13 2.66
CA ILE A 446 -3.14 -21.24 1.37
C ILE A 446 -1.93 -20.31 1.34
N TYR A 447 -2.08 -19.06 1.81
CA TYR A 447 -0.93 -18.15 1.94
C TYR A 447 0.08 -18.63 2.98
N LEU A 448 -0.32 -19.10 4.16
CA LEU A 448 0.62 -19.60 5.18
C LEU A 448 1.49 -20.74 4.63
N GLU A 449 0.89 -21.70 3.95
CA GLU A 449 1.61 -22.80 3.32
C GLU A 449 2.52 -22.32 2.18
N GLN A 450 2.04 -21.41 1.32
CA GLN A 450 2.84 -20.87 0.23
C GLN A 450 4.07 -20.09 0.75
N TYR A 451 3.93 -19.27 1.78
CA TYR A 451 5.06 -18.54 2.36
C TYR A 451 6.00 -19.42 3.18
N ALA A 452 5.51 -20.49 3.80
CA ALA A 452 6.37 -21.51 4.39
C ALA A 452 7.23 -22.22 3.33
N ARG A 453 6.64 -22.60 2.18
CA ARG A 453 7.37 -23.15 1.02
C ARG A 453 8.41 -22.17 0.46
N LEU A 454 8.08 -20.87 0.35
CA LEU A 454 9.04 -19.84 -0.05
C LEU A 454 10.21 -19.72 0.96
N ALA A 455 9.93 -19.78 2.26
CA ALA A 455 10.96 -19.73 3.31
C ALA A 455 11.87 -20.97 3.27
N GLU A 456 11.31 -22.16 3.09
CA GLU A 456 12.03 -23.41 2.90
C GLU A 456 12.91 -23.38 1.65
N ALA A 457 12.39 -22.89 0.51
CA ALA A 457 13.14 -22.76 -0.73
C ALA A 457 14.32 -21.79 -0.60
N ILE A 458 14.12 -20.62 0.02
CA ILE A 458 15.21 -19.65 0.30
C ILE A 458 16.28 -20.25 1.22
N ASN A 459 15.89 -21.15 2.13
CA ASN A 459 16.83 -21.76 3.05
C ASN A 459 17.60 -22.94 2.44
N THR A 460 16.93 -23.78 1.66
CA THR A 460 17.53 -24.95 0.98
C THR A 460 18.26 -24.57 -0.31
N GLY A 461 18.00 -23.39 -0.87
CA GLY A 461 18.50 -22.97 -2.18
C GLY A 461 17.75 -23.64 -3.35
N SER A 462 16.61 -24.27 -3.08
CA SER A 462 15.79 -24.95 -4.09
C SER A 462 15.08 -23.94 -5.00
N PRO A 463 14.94 -24.24 -6.31
CA PRO A 463 14.08 -23.46 -7.18
C PRO A 463 12.61 -23.61 -6.77
N VAL A 464 11.81 -22.59 -7.06
CA VAL A 464 10.36 -22.62 -6.93
C VAL A 464 9.77 -22.57 -8.34
N GLU A 465 8.76 -23.39 -8.62
CA GLU A 465 8.03 -23.32 -9.88
C GLU A 465 7.46 -21.90 -10.08
N PRO A 466 7.63 -21.27 -11.25
CA PRO A 466 7.19 -19.89 -11.47
C PRO A 466 5.67 -19.70 -11.38
N GLY A 467 4.91 -20.80 -11.49
CA GLY A 467 3.45 -20.78 -11.54
C GLY A 467 2.92 -20.46 -12.94
N PRO A 468 1.60 -20.23 -13.06
CA PRO A 468 0.98 -19.88 -14.34
C PRO A 468 1.22 -18.41 -14.70
N ASP A 469 1.49 -18.15 -15.99
CA ASP A 469 1.58 -16.79 -16.52
C ASP A 469 0.30 -15.99 -16.23
N PRO A 470 0.41 -14.73 -15.78
CA PRO A 470 -0.76 -13.87 -15.61
C PRO A 470 -1.44 -13.57 -16.97
N PRO A 471 -2.75 -13.30 -16.98
CA PRO A 471 -3.48 -13.01 -18.21
C PRO A 471 -2.89 -11.77 -18.91
N VAL A 472 -2.65 -11.88 -20.22
CA VAL A 472 -2.04 -10.82 -21.03
C VAL A 472 -2.95 -9.58 -21.09
N PHE A 473 -2.33 -8.39 -21.17
CA PHE A 473 -2.97 -7.09 -21.40
C PHE A 473 -4.17 -7.19 -22.36
N SER A 474 -5.36 -7.03 -21.81
CA SER A 474 -6.60 -7.18 -22.57
C SER A 474 -6.79 -6.00 -23.52
N LYS A 475 -6.78 -6.25 -24.84
CA LYS A 475 -7.25 -5.28 -25.85
C LYS A 475 -8.75 -4.96 -25.73
N ARG A 476 -9.43 -5.47 -24.70
CA ARG A 476 -10.86 -5.27 -24.38
C ARG A 476 -11.07 -4.43 -23.12
N LEU A 477 -10.02 -3.82 -22.56
CA LEU A 477 -10.16 -2.85 -21.47
C LEU A 477 -11.13 -1.75 -21.89
N LEU A 478 -12.15 -1.52 -21.06
CA LEU A 478 -13.17 -0.51 -21.32
C LEU A 478 -12.82 0.77 -20.59
N SER A 479 -13.05 1.91 -21.24
CA SER A 479 -12.99 3.23 -20.64
C SER A 479 -14.22 4.03 -21.05
N PHE A 480 -14.96 4.55 -20.08
CA PHE A 480 -16.13 5.42 -20.30
C PHE A 480 -15.81 6.89 -19.99
N ILE A 481 -14.58 7.19 -19.56
CA ILE A 481 -14.08 8.56 -19.39
C ILE A 481 -13.59 9.07 -20.74
N THR A 482 -14.13 10.19 -21.21
CA THR A 482 -13.68 10.78 -22.47
C THR A 482 -12.23 11.28 -22.36
N PRO A 483 -11.39 11.06 -23.38
CA PRO A 483 -10.05 11.65 -23.43
C PRO A 483 -10.15 13.17 -23.56
N VAL A 484 -9.06 13.89 -23.23
CA VAL A 484 -9.00 15.33 -23.54
C VAL A 484 -9.03 15.49 -25.06
N ILE A 485 -10.04 16.19 -25.58
CA ILE A 485 -10.19 16.41 -27.03
C ILE A 485 -9.37 17.64 -27.44
N PHE A 486 -9.66 18.77 -26.81
CA PHE A 486 -8.95 20.05 -26.93
C PHE A 486 -9.21 20.89 -25.66
N ASP A 487 -8.41 21.92 -25.47
CA ASP A 487 -8.67 23.00 -24.51
C ASP A 487 -8.79 24.35 -25.22
N ASN A 488 -9.37 25.34 -24.55
CA ASN A 488 -9.53 26.71 -25.04
C ASN A 488 -9.28 27.70 -23.89
N PRO A 489 -8.44 28.74 -24.06
CA PRO A 489 -8.12 29.67 -22.99
C PRO A 489 -9.25 30.67 -22.67
N LYS A 490 -10.37 30.66 -23.42
CA LYS A 490 -11.48 31.66 -23.43
C LYS A 490 -11.12 32.88 -24.28
N PHE A 491 -12.15 33.51 -24.85
CA PHE A 491 -11.97 34.70 -25.70
C PHE A 491 -11.32 35.86 -24.93
N ARG A 492 -10.24 36.43 -25.50
CA ARG A 492 -9.38 37.50 -24.94
C ARG A 492 -8.51 37.11 -23.74
N TYR A 493 -8.26 35.82 -23.54
CA TYR A 493 -7.25 35.34 -22.59
C TYR A 493 -6.35 34.31 -23.26
N ASP A 494 -5.13 34.19 -22.76
CA ASP A 494 -4.17 33.14 -23.08
C ASP A 494 -3.96 32.21 -21.86
N TYR A 495 -3.36 31.03 -22.08
CA TYR A 495 -3.09 30.09 -21.00
C TYR A 495 -2.04 30.65 -20.03
N GLY A 496 -2.31 30.56 -18.73
CA GLY A 496 -1.49 31.18 -17.70
C GLY A 496 -1.91 32.62 -17.34
N ASP A 497 -2.89 33.22 -18.02
CA ASP A 497 -3.44 34.51 -17.61
C ASP A 497 -4.08 34.45 -16.22
N VAL A 498 -3.83 35.49 -15.41
CA VAL A 498 -4.32 35.56 -14.03
C VAL A 498 -5.72 36.19 -14.00
N LEU A 499 -6.70 35.38 -13.60
CA LEU A 499 -8.10 35.77 -13.42
C LEU A 499 -8.39 36.33 -12.02
N LEU A 500 -7.62 35.89 -11.02
CA LEU A 500 -7.68 36.39 -9.64
C LEU A 500 -6.27 36.51 -9.08
N HIS A 501 -5.87 37.72 -8.74
CA HIS A 501 -4.61 38.01 -8.05
C HIS A 501 -4.75 37.82 -6.53
N PRO A 502 -3.65 37.47 -5.83
CA PRO A 502 -3.62 37.40 -4.37
C PRO A 502 -3.79 38.79 -3.73
N PRO A 503 -4.21 38.86 -2.44
CA PRO A 503 -4.21 40.11 -1.67
C PRO A 503 -2.79 40.71 -1.61
N ARG A 504 -2.66 42.03 -1.58
CA ARG A 504 -1.34 42.72 -1.57
C ARG A 504 -0.49 42.42 -0.33
N GLN A 505 -1.13 42.05 0.77
CA GLN A 505 -0.48 41.71 2.05
C GLN A 505 -1.17 40.48 2.65
N ALA A 506 -0.40 39.67 3.36
CA ALA A 506 -0.89 38.51 4.10
C ALA A 506 -0.02 38.24 5.34
N THR A 507 -0.57 37.46 6.27
CA THR A 507 -0.03 37.09 7.58
C THR A 507 0.01 35.56 7.74
N PRO A 508 0.76 35.00 8.71
CA PRO A 508 0.78 33.56 8.91
C PRO A 508 -0.59 33.05 9.35
N GLY A 509 -1.05 31.94 8.75
CA GLY A 509 -2.41 31.44 8.92
C GLY A 509 -3.42 31.94 7.88
N ASP A 510 -3.09 32.95 7.06
CA ASP A 510 -3.95 33.34 5.94
C ASP A 510 -3.97 32.31 4.81
N LYS A 511 -5.09 32.23 4.10
CA LYS A 511 -5.24 31.49 2.84
C LYS A 511 -5.13 32.45 1.66
N VAL A 512 -3.96 32.50 1.05
CA VAL A 512 -3.71 33.24 -0.19
C VAL A 512 -4.21 32.40 -1.36
N THR A 513 -5.01 32.99 -2.25
CA THR A 513 -5.49 32.31 -3.46
C THR A 513 -5.15 33.09 -4.72
N ALA A 514 -4.93 32.36 -5.81
CA ALA A 514 -4.79 32.90 -7.15
C ALA A 514 -5.51 31.99 -8.14
N ARG A 515 -6.11 32.58 -9.19
CA ARG A 515 -6.81 31.82 -10.23
C ARG A 515 -6.25 32.15 -11.60
N PHE A 516 -6.07 31.12 -12.43
CA PHE A 516 -5.44 31.19 -13.74
C PHE A 516 -6.32 30.53 -14.80
N VAL A 517 -6.18 30.96 -16.05
CA VAL A 517 -6.64 30.22 -17.23
C VAL A 517 -5.76 28.97 -17.40
N SER A 518 -6.38 27.80 -17.52
CA SER A 518 -5.69 26.51 -17.44
C SER A 518 -6.16 25.51 -18.51
N GLY A 519 -5.22 24.80 -19.13
CA GLY A 519 -5.50 23.55 -19.87
C GLY A 519 -5.89 22.39 -18.95
N HIS A 520 -6.20 21.21 -19.48
CA HIS A 520 -6.55 20.05 -18.64
C HIS A 520 -5.29 19.35 -18.07
N PRO A 521 -5.19 19.10 -16.74
CA PRO A 521 -4.06 18.37 -16.14
C PRO A 521 -3.78 16.96 -16.71
N ARG A 522 -4.76 16.33 -17.39
CA ARG A 522 -4.56 15.05 -18.08
C ARG A 522 -3.70 15.14 -19.34
N ASN A 523 -3.40 16.34 -19.83
CA ASN A 523 -2.51 16.53 -20.97
C ASN A 523 -1.05 16.14 -20.65
N ASN A 524 -0.63 16.30 -19.40
CA ASN A 524 0.71 15.99 -18.93
C ASN A 524 0.68 15.79 -17.40
N PRO A 525 1.07 14.63 -16.84
CA PRO A 525 1.13 14.41 -15.40
C PRO A 525 2.33 15.10 -14.71
N ARG A 526 3.25 15.71 -15.48
CA ARG A 526 4.38 16.54 -15.04
C ARG A 526 5.37 15.84 -14.08
N HIS A 527 5.72 14.57 -14.34
CA HIS A 527 6.64 13.80 -13.50
C HIS A 527 7.97 14.50 -13.19
N GLY A 528 8.22 14.80 -11.91
CA GLY A 528 9.44 15.46 -11.43
C GLY A 528 9.47 16.99 -11.61
N ASP A 529 8.35 17.54 -12.08
CA ASP A 529 8.02 18.95 -12.25
C ASP A 529 6.66 19.23 -11.53
N THR A 530 6.18 20.46 -11.53
CA THR A 530 5.03 20.89 -10.70
C THR A 530 3.96 21.65 -11.50
N PHE A 531 2.71 21.66 -11.02
CA PHE A 531 1.62 22.52 -11.51
C PHE A 531 1.62 23.93 -10.88
N LEU A 532 2.31 24.14 -9.76
CA LEU A 532 2.38 25.45 -9.09
C LEU A 532 3.70 25.69 -8.36
N THR A 533 4.09 26.96 -8.23
CA THR A 533 5.16 27.39 -7.32
C THR A 533 4.67 28.51 -6.41
N ILE A 534 5.13 28.50 -5.17
CA ILE A 534 5.18 29.68 -4.31
C ILE A 534 6.62 30.15 -4.32
N GLU A 535 6.84 31.39 -4.74
CA GLU A 535 8.17 31.94 -4.94
C GLU A 535 8.39 33.16 -4.06
N LYS A 536 9.55 33.21 -3.40
CA LYS A 536 9.99 34.33 -2.58
C LYS A 536 11.04 35.15 -3.33
N TRP A 537 10.94 36.47 -3.29
CA TRP A 537 11.97 37.37 -3.80
C TRP A 537 13.20 37.33 -2.88
N THR A 538 14.37 37.10 -3.46
CA THR A 538 15.65 36.97 -2.75
C THR A 538 16.55 38.19 -2.94
N SER A 539 17.47 38.41 -2.00
CA SER A 539 18.32 39.62 -1.94
C SER A 539 19.28 39.80 -3.12
N ASN A 540 19.55 38.72 -3.86
CA ASN A 540 20.29 38.71 -5.13
C ASN A 540 19.46 39.15 -6.35
N GLY A 541 18.19 39.52 -6.18
CA GLY A 541 17.32 39.98 -7.27
C GLY A 541 16.72 38.86 -8.13
N SER A 542 16.50 37.68 -7.54
CA SER A 542 15.82 36.55 -8.20
C SER A 542 14.56 36.10 -7.45
N TRP A 543 13.77 35.24 -8.09
CA TRP A 543 12.72 34.48 -7.43
C TRP A 543 13.26 33.08 -7.06
N ALA A 544 13.07 32.68 -5.81
CA ALA A 544 13.38 31.34 -5.33
C ALA A 544 12.09 30.59 -4.97
N VAL A 545 11.92 29.37 -5.48
CA VAL A 545 10.79 28.49 -5.12
C VAL A 545 10.95 28.06 -3.66
N VAL A 546 9.91 28.28 -2.85
CA VAL A 546 9.86 27.86 -1.44
C VAL A 546 8.80 26.80 -1.17
N ALA A 547 7.80 26.68 -2.04
CA ALA A 547 6.82 25.59 -2.03
C ALA A 547 6.35 25.28 -3.45
N THR A 548 5.87 24.07 -3.67
CA THR A 548 5.30 23.56 -4.93
C THR A 548 3.96 22.88 -4.64
N ASP A 549 3.26 22.32 -5.63
CA ASP A 549 2.12 21.41 -5.37
C ASP A 549 2.50 20.22 -4.44
N ALA A 550 3.80 19.89 -4.42
CA ALA A 550 4.40 18.94 -3.51
C ALA A 550 4.49 19.41 -2.04
N ASN A 551 3.89 20.54 -1.64
CA ASN A 551 3.87 21.03 -0.27
C ASN A 551 2.46 20.96 0.36
N TRP A 552 2.35 20.43 1.58
CA TRP A 552 1.08 20.20 2.30
C TRP A 552 0.25 21.48 2.54
N GLU A 553 0.94 22.61 2.67
CA GLU A 553 0.34 23.93 2.82
C GLU A 553 -0.17 24.54 1.49
N THR A 554 0.03 23.88 0.36
CA THR A 554 -0.48 24.31 -0.96
C THR A 554 -1.63 23.42 -1.43
N ARG A 555 -2.43 23.93 -2.37
CA ARG A 555 -3.45 23.15 -3.09
C ARG A 555 -3.55 23.59 -4.54
N PHE A 556 -3.66 22.60 -5.42
CA PHE A 556 -4.06 22.74 -6.82
C PHE A 556 -5.49 22.24 -7.00
N GLU A 557 -6.40 23.09 -7.45
CA GLU A 557 -7.75 22.71 -7.84
C GLU A 557 -7.99 23.10 -9.30
N TRP A 558 -8.49 22.16 -10.11
CA TRP A 558 -8.82 22.40 -11.51
C TRP A 558 -10.32 22.31 -11.75
N VAL A 559 -10.88 23.29 -12.47
CA VAL A 559 -12.33 23.39 -12.71
C VAL A 559 -12.61 23.59 -14.20
N ARG A 560 -13.40 22.69 -14.79
CA ARG A 560 -13.93 22.87 -16.15
C ARG A 560 -15.08 23.88 -16.13
N THR A 561 -14.83 25.09 -16.65
CA THR A 561 -15.82 26.18 -16.64
C THR A 561 -16.83 26.08 -17.79
N HIS A 562 -16.45 25.49 -18.93
CA HIS A 562 -17.40 25.23 -20.02
C HIS A 562 -17.04 23.97 -20.81
N LYS A 563 -17.85 22.90 -20.66
CA LYS A 563 -17.58 21.59 -21.27
C LYS A 563 -17.48 21.63 -22.80
N THR A 564 -18.40 22.31 -23.48
CA THR A 564 -18.46 22.32 -24.96
C THR A 564 -17.45 23.28 -25.61
N LEU A 565 -16.96 24.27 -24.85
CA LEU A 565 -15.97 25.24 -25.37
C LEU A 565 -14.55 24.85 -25.01
N GLY A 566 -14.33 23.85 -24.15
CA GLY A 566 -13.01 23.43 -23.70
C GLY A 566 -12.34 24.39 -22.70
N THR A 567 -13.08 25.31 -22.06
CA THR A 567 -12.49 26.29 -21.13
C THR A 567 -12.38 25.74 -19.71
N SER A 568 -11.26 26.02 -19.05
CA SER A 568 -10.99 25.62 -17.66
C SER A 568 -10.12 26.63 -16.93
N GLU A 569 -10.20 26.60 -15.60
CA GLU A 569 -9.49 27.48 -14.69
C GLU A 569 -8.76 26.63 -13.63
N ALA A 570 -7.58 27.07 -13.21
CA ALA A 570 -6.85 26.51 -12.07
C ALA A 570 -6.92 27.48 -10.90
N LEU A 571 -7.34 27.00 -9.74
CA LEU A 571 -7.32 27.72 -8.47
C LEU A 571 -6.15 27.16 -7.63
N ILE A 572 -5.17 28.00 -7.38
CA ILE A 572 -4.04 27.70 -6.49
C ILE A 572 -4.30 28.36 -5.14
N THR A 573 -4.13 27.59 -4.07
CA THR A 573 -4.20 28.09 -2.69
C THR A 573 -2.88 27.85 -1.97
N TRP A 574 -2.42 28.83 -1.20
CA TRP A 574 -1.34 28.69 -0.23
C TRP A 574 -1.83 29.10 1.16
N GLN A 575 -1.79 28.15 2.09
CA GLN A 575 -1.98 28.35 3.51
C GLN A 575 -0.64 28.84 4.08
N ILE A 576 -0.52 30.12 4.42
CA ILE A 576 0.78 30.66 4.86
C ILE A 576 1.21 29.98 6.17
N PRO A 577 2.39 29.34 6.22
CA PRO A 577 2.83 28.59 7.39
C PRO A 577 3.24 29.54 8.54
N PRO A 578 3.15 29.10 9.82
CA PRO A 578 3.44 29.94 10.98
C PRO A 578 4.86 30.54 11.01
N ASP A 579 5.82 29.85 10.41
CA ASP A 579 7.25 30.17 10.33
C ASP A 579 7.68 30.83 9.01
N VAL A 580 6.73 31.35 8.22
CA VAL A 580 7.00 32.06 6.97
C VAL A 580 8.04 33.18 7.17
N VAL A 581 9.05 33.21 6.30
CA VAL A 581 10.07 34.27 6.30
C VAL A 581 9.48 35.54 5.66
N PRO A 582 9.45 36.69 6.36
CA PRO A 582 8.89 37.91 5.78
C PRO A 582 9.54 38.31 4.44
N GLY A 583 8.73 38.86 3.54
CA GLY A 583 9.21 39.29 2.24
C GLY A 583 8.12 39.40 1.18
N ASP A 584 8.58 39.60 -0.04
CA ASP A 584 7.75 39.70 -1.24
C ASP A 584 7.66 38.32 -1.92
N TYR A 585 6.45 37.94 -2.33
CA TYR A 585 6.07 36.61 -2.81
C TYR A 585 5.24 36.71 -4.10
N ARG A 586 5.26 35.64 -4.91
CA ARG A 586 4.33 35.43 -6.02
C ARG A 586 3.91 33.97 -6.14
N ILE A 587 2.82 33.72 -6.85
CA ILE A 587 2.35 32.38 -7.21
C ILE A 587 2.61 32.15 -8.70
N GLY A 588 3.29 31.07 -9.04
CA GLY A 588 3.43 30.54 -10.40
C GLY A 588 2.44 29.41 -10.66
N HIS A 589 1.94 29.30 -11.88
CA HIS A 589 1.16 28.18 -12.39
C HIS A 589 1.81 27.65 -13.67
N PHE A 590 1.89 26.32 -13.79
CA PHE A 590 2.43 25.63 -14.96
C PHE A 590 1.46 24.55 -15.40
N GLY A 591 1.41 24.30 -16.70
CA GLY A 591 0.59 23.22 -17.23
C GLY A 591 0.72 23.09 -18.74
N ASP A 592 -0.14 22.25 -19.30
CA ASP A 592 -0.08 21.86 -20.69
C ASP A 592 -1.49 21.93 -21.30
N TYR A 593 -1.63 22.47 -22.50
CA TYR A 593 -2.91 22.56 -23.22
C TYR A 593 -2.90 21.71 -24.49
N LYS A 594 -4.05 21.13 -24.83
CA LYS A 594 -4.22 20.37 -26.07
C LYS A 594 -4.85 21.23 -27.15
N TYR A 595 -4.15 21.44 -28.25
CA TYR A 595 -4.64 22.25 -29.36
C TYR A 595 -5.66 21.49 -30.21
N ILE A 596 -6.64 22.21 -30.78
CA ILE A 596 -7.78 21.60 -31.50
C ILE A 596 -7.37 20.82 -32.77
N PHE A 597 -6.24 21.16 -33.40
CA PHE A 597 -5.67 20.43 -34.53
C PHE A 597 -4.59 19.41 -34.12
N GLY A 598 -4.45 19.14 -32.83
CA GLY A 598 -3.47 18.20 -32.26
C GLY A 598 -2.21 18.85 -31.72
N GLY A 599 -1.45 18.05 -30.96
CA GLY A 599 -0.31 18.50 -30.17
C GLY A 599 -0.72 18.94 -28.75
N VAL A 600 0.24 18.79 -27.82
CA VAL A 600 0.17 19.25 -26.44
C VAL A 600 1.31 20.24 -26.25
N TYR A 601 1.03 21.41 -25.68
CA TYR A 601 1.98 22.52 -25.58
C TYR A 601 2.01 23.07 -24.15
N PRO A 602 3.20 23.34 -23.58
CA PRO A 602 3.34 23.87 -22.23
C PRO A 602 3.02 25.36 -22.17
N TYR A 603 2.60 25.83 -21.00
CA TYR A 603 2.43 27.24 -20.66
C TYR A 603 2.82 27.50 -19.20
N SER A 604 3.03 28.78 -18.86
CA SER A 604 3.30 29.23 -17.49
C SER A 604 2.70 30.61 -17.24
N GLY A 605 2.12 30.82 -16.06
CA GLY A 605 1.56 32.09 -15.61
C GLY A 605 2.09 32.49 -14.24
N PHE A 606 2.18 33.78 -13.95
CA PHE A 606 2.65 34.29 -12.65
C PHE A 606 1.77 35.43 -12.15
N THR A 607 1.47 35.45 -10.85
CA THR A 607 0.79 36.58 -10.23
C THR A 607 1.70 37.81 -10.12
N GLY A 608 1.07 38.98 -10.00
CA GLY A 608 1.73 40.12 -9.34
C GLY A 608 2.14 39.78 -7.90
N THR A 609 3.08 40.58 -7.39
CA THR A 609 3.70 40.39 -6.07
C THR A 609 2.75 40.72 -4.92
N PHE A 610 2.84 39.94 -3.83
CA PHE A 610 2.23 40.23 -2.53
C PHE A 610 3.24 40.11 -1.39
N LYS A 611 3.00 40.78 -0.26
CA LYS A 611 3.90 40.77 0.89
C LYS A 611 3.41 39.83 1.99
N ALA A 612 4.21 38.83 2.34
CA ALA A 612 4.01 38.06 3.57
C ALA A 612 4.75 38.75 4.72
N SER A 613 4.05 38.92 5.85
CA SER A 613 4.57 39.53 7.08
C SER A 613 4.77 38.49 8.18
N SER A 614 5.62 38.79 9.16
CA SER A 614 5.73 37.98 10.38
C SER A 614 4.48 38.14 11.22
N GLY A 615 3.96 37.04 11.77
CA GLY A 615 2.85 37.08 12.71
C GLY A 615 3.23 37.81 14.01
N PRO A 616 2.24 38.21 14.83
CA PRO A 616 2.51 38.62 16.20
C PRO A 616 3.22 37.47 16.93
N ALA A 617 4.19 37.80 17.79
CA ALA A 617 5.02 36.82 18.50
C ALA A 617 4.23 36.04 19.57
N GLY A 618 3.37 35.12 19.14
CA GLY A 618 2.74 34.13 19.98
C GLY A 618 3.75 33.04 20.34
N CYS A 619 3.89 32.75 21.64
CA CYS A 619 4.84 31.78 22.15
C CYS A 619 4.74 30.43 21.41
N SER A 620 5.81 30.02 20.75
CA SER A 620 5.96 28.63 20.31
C SER A 620 5.86 27.71 21.54
N PRO A 621 5.03 26.66 21.52
CA PRO A 621 5.10 25.62 22.54
C PRO A 621 6.42 24.86 22.31
N GLY A 622 7.47 25.29 23.02
CA GLY A 622 8.75 24.62 22.99
C GLY A 622 8.59 23.20 23.52
N PHE A 623 8.63 22.22 22.63
CA PHE A 623 8.83 20.82 22.99
C PHE A 623 10.25 20.67 23.55
N SER A 624 10.40 21.01 24.82
CA SER A 624 11.55 20.67 25.65
C SER A 624 11.63 19.15 25.78
N LEU A 625 12.33 18.51 24.86
CA LEU A 625 12.80 17.14 25.06
C LEU A 625 13.73 17.14 26.28
N GLN A 626 13.27 16.54 27.38
CA GLN A 626 14.18 16.07 28.40
C GLN A 626 15.08 14.98 27.79
N LYS A 627 16.32 14.91 28.31
CA LYS A 627 17.42 14.09 27.77
C LYS A 627 17.14 12.60 27.81
#